data_AF-A0A8H5SXY7-F1
#
_entry.id   AF-A0A8H5SXY7-F1
#
_cell.length_a   1.000
_cell.length_b   1.000
_cell.length_c   1.000
_cell.angle_alpha   90.00
_cell.angle_beta   90.00
_cell.angle_gamma   90.00
#
_symmetry.space_group_name_H-M   'P 1'
#
loop_
_entity.id
_entity.type
_entity.pdbx_description
1 polymer ?
#
loop_
_entity_poly.entity_id
_entity_poly.type
_entity_poly.pdbx_seq_one_letter_code
_entity_poly.pdbx_strand_id
1 'polypeptide(L)'
;MSPTPSSNTSTPPQAVQERGSLRTLEAGKSQFIGSSSGIYFVNTVRRAFINANSRLSSRLLNTTHPTPEECIVADGEDEQQRHDTDASLLPSYFCYGPGIPAGLGRPPQLDVAKQLFMAYFQTWHRFFPFLHGPTVLKNMQDLYSSFDQHGTASEPITPRVPITLTNVIILQCIFNLASLHSSSRLPVASEIQKPTNVLPYLPGLAVKGDLVSIQALFAAGLLLVARMSLRAAAVVSGLLSRAVFLAGLHRCPCRYGKLTADECDIRKRLFWCIYVFDRYLSQALGHPLGIQDSDVDVCPLSGPELHHPLLHPTVPSSHSGVPLSFSGLSANLSSSLYGDVTITARQSERALDTAPSEDGSSQKHNRHSSLSFQVQYSRLLGRALELFHKSLQIRSIESGSIVSLQTDINVLWNALPSSLQEFDPSSYDNTDRNQVQVFDESAHFILLHSQLVLLIHRPRLSLEPSTPEFQSAIQICISEARQIIKIIRKQHSAGYALFWPGYLSVTWMAGIVLAFACQLPLYSADKGKR
;
A
#
# COMPACT_ATOMS: atom_id res chain seq x y z
N MET A 1 -59.17 8.14 -36.88
CA MET A 1 -58.10 8.99 -36.35
C MET A 1 -57.77 8.49 -34.96
N SER A 2 -56.70 7.71 -34.85
CA SER A 2 -56.21 7.12 -33.60
C SER A 2 -54.72 7.48 -33.53
N PRO A 3 -54.23 8.12 -32.47
CA PRO A 3 -52.85 8.58 -32.42
C PRO A 3 -51.91 7.40 -32.11
N THR A 4 -50.86 7.27 -32.90
CA THR A 4 -49.71 6.40 -32.62
C THR A 4 -48.89 7.00 -31.46
N PRO A 5 -48.56 6.24 -30.40
CA PRO A 5 -47.65 6.73 -29.38
C PRO A 5 -46.21 6.62 -29.90
N SER A 6 -45.50 7.75 -29.92
CA SER A 6 -44.06 7.84 -30.10
C SER A 6 -43.35 7.14 -28.95
N SER A 7 -42.71 6.01 -29.23
CA SER A 7 -41.81 5.34 -28.30
C SER A 7 -40.52 6.15 -28.16
N ASN A 8 -40.46 7.05 -27.18
CA ASN A 8 -39.20 7.52 -26.62
C ASN A 8 -38.59 6.38 -25.80
N THR A 9 -37.89 5.44 -26.45
CA THR A 9 -37.01 4.51 -25.74
C THR A 9 -35.77 5.28 -25.30
N SER A 10 -35.82 5.86 -24.11
CA SER A 10 -34.62 6.26 -23.37
C SER A 10 -33.80 5.00 -23.14
N THR A 11 -32.71 4.84 -23.90
CA THR A 11 -31.71 3.82 -23.62
C THR A 11 -31.25 3.98 -22.17
N PRO A 12 -31.29 2.92 -21.35
CA PRO A 12 -30.75 3.01 -20.00
C PRO A 12 -29.28 3.41 -20.09
N PRO A 13 -28.77 4.26 -19.18
CA PRO A 13 -27.36 4.64 -19.18
C PRO A 13 -26.51 3.36 -19.21
N GLN A 14 -25.60 3.24 -20.17
CA GLN A 14 -24.65 2.14 -20.24
C GLN A 14 -23.84 2.14 -18.94
N ALA A 15 -24.24 1.30 -17.99
CA ALA A 15 -23.53 1.20 -16.73
C ALA A 15 -22.13 0.66 -17.00
N VAL A 16 -21.11 1.28 -16.38
CA VAL A 16 -19.75 0.77 -16.40
C VAL A 16 -19.72 -0.59 -15.70
N GLN A 17 -19.62 -1.68 -16.48
CA GLN A 17 -19.60 -3.05 -15.97
C GLN A 17 -18.19 -3.64 -15.99
N GLU A 18 -17.21 -2.97 -15.35
CA GLU A 18 -15.94 -3.64 -15.07
C GLU A 18 -16.20 -4.83 -14.13
N ARG A 19 -15.74 -6.01 -14.53
CA ARG A 19 -15.85 -7.28 -13.80
C ARG A 19 -14.47 -7.88 -13.57
N GLY A 20 -14.33 -8.62 -12.48
CA GLY A 20 -13.13 -9.43 -12.26
C GLY A 20 -13.03 -10.59 -13.24
N SER A 21 -11.83 -11.14 -13.37
CA SER A 21 -11.52 -12.30 -14.21
C SER A 21 -11.31 -13.52 -13.31
N LEU A 22 -12.03 -14.61 -13.57
CA LEU A 22 -11.78 -15.92 -12.96
C LEU A 22 -11.14 -16.81 -14.00
N ARG A 23 -9.91 -17.24 -13.74
CA ARG A 23 -9.15 -18.14 -14.61
C ARG A 23 -9.17 -19.55 -14.05
N THR A 24 -9.41 -20.52 -14.91
CA THR A 24 -9.18 -21.94 -14.61
C THR A 24 -7.76 -22.29 -15.01
N LEU A 25 -7.00 -22.85 -14.07
CA LEU A 25 -5.66 -23.37 -14.24
C LEU A 25 -5.70 -24.89 -14.41
N GLU A 26 -4.57 -25.48 -14.77
CA GLU A 26 -4.42 -26.94 -14.81
C GLU A 26 -4.71 -27.59 -13.44
N ALA A 27 -5.06 -28.88 -13.47
CA ALA A 27 -5.38 -29.67 -12.27
C ALA A 27 -6.54 -29.11 -11.42
N GLY A 28 -7.51 -28.42 -12.03
CA GLY A 28 -8.73 -27.94 -11.35
C GLY A 28 -8.50 -26.74 -10.42
N LYS A 29 -7.32 -26.13 -10.44
CA LYS A 29 -7.05 -24.89 -9.72
C LYS A 29 -7.78 -23.74 -10.41
N SER A 30 -8.23 -22.75 -9.64
CA SER A 30 -8.77 -21.51 -10.20
C SER A 30 -8.19 -20.30 -9.50
N GLN A 31 -8.20 -19.18 -10.20
CA GLN A 31 -7.59 -17.96 -9.75
C GLN A 31 -8.46 -16.77 -10.12
N PHE A 32 -8.82 -15.97 -9.12
CA PHE A 32 -9.59 -14.76 -9.31
C PHE A 32 -8.70 -13.52 -9.24
N ILE A 33 -8.95 -12.55 -10.12
CA ILE A 33 -8.44 -11.19 -10.04
C ILE A 33 -9.64 -10.26 -10.18
N GLY A 34 -9.82 -9.33 -9.24
CA GLY A 34 -10.95 -8.43 -9.27
C GLY A 34 -10.80 -7.24 -10.20
N SER A 35 -11.89 -6.48 -10.32
CA SER A 35 -12.04 -5.43 -11.32
C SER A 35 -11.10 -4.22 -11.14
N SER A 36 -10.67 -3.89 -9.91
CA SER A 36 -9.79 -2.72 -9.69
C SER A 36 -8.36 -2.91 -10.18
N SER A 37 -7.92 -4.16 -10.39
CA SER A 37 -6.58 -4.54 -10.90
C SER A 37 -6.22 -3.88 -12.25
N GLY A 38 -7.23 -3.47 -13.03
CA GLY A 38 -7.03 -2.88 -14.36
C GLY A 38 -7.07 -3.87 -15.50
N ILE A 39 -7.09 -5.18 -15.22
CA ILE A 39 -7.15 -6.24 -16.24
C ILE A 39 -8.32 -6.07 -17.20
N TYR A 40 -9.49 -5.66 -16.70
CA TYR A 40 -10.66 -5.41 -17.55
C TYR A 40 -10.35 -4.37 -18.63
N PHE A 41 -9.76 -3.23 -18.23
CA PHE A 41 -9.34 -2.18 -19.16
C PHE A 41 -8.24 -2.66 -20.11
N VAL A 42 -7.23 -3.38 -19.62
CA VAL A 42 -6.18 -3.99 -20.47
C VAL A 42 -6.80 -4.85 -21.57
N ASN A 43 -7.79 -5.69 -21.23
CA ASN A 43 -8.51 -6.52 -22.18
C ASN A 43 -9.41 -5.72 -23.13
N THR A 44 -9.97 -4.58 -22.70
CA THR A 44 -10.67 -3.64 -23.59
C THR A 44 -9.73 -3.05 -24.64
N VAL A 45 -8.54 -2.59 -24.23
CA VAL A 45 -7.52 -2.07 -25.16
C VAL A 45 -7.03 -3.17 -26.11
N ARG A 46 -6.72 -4.37 -25.59
CA ARG A 46 -6.31 -5.52 -26.41
C ARG A 46 -7.34 -5.82 -27.52
N ARG A 47 -8.64 -5.83 -27.19
CA ARG A 47 -9.72 -6.03 -28.17
C ARG A 47 -9.79 -4.91 -29.20
N ALA A 48 -9.62 -3.65 -28.79
CA ALA A 48 -9.61 -2.52 -29.72
C ALA A 48 -8.49 -2.63 -30.78
N PHE A 49 -7.28 -3.05 -30.37
CA PHE A 49 -6.17 -3.27 -31.29
C PHE A 49 -6.38 -4.47 -32.22
N ILE A 50 -6.95 -5.58 -31.72
CA ILE A 50 -7.29 -6.76 -32.53
C ILE A 50 -8.32 -6.38 -33.61
N ASN A 51 -9.37 -5.65 -33.23
CA ASN A 51 -10.44 -5.27 -34.15
C ASN A 51 -9.95 -4.30 -35.23
N ALA A 52 -9.01 -3.42 -34.90
CA ALA A 52 -8.50 -2.44 -35.85
C ALA A 52 -7.41 -2.97 -36.78
N ASN A 53 -6.78 -4.11 -36.47
CA ASN A 53 -5.73 -4.68 -37.31
C ASN A 53 -5.75 -6.21 -37.29
N SER A 54 -6.39 -6.79 -38.31
CA SER A 54 -6.54 -8.25 -38.47
C SER A 54 -5.21 -9.01 -38.54
N ARG A 55 -4.09 -8.36 -38.91
CA ARG A 55 -2.74 -8.94 -38.91
C ARG A 55 -2.10 -8.99 -37.52
N LEU A 56 -2.49 -8.08 -36.62
CA LEU A 56 -2.08 -8.07 -35.21
C LEU A 56 -2.84 -9.12 -34.39
N SER A 57 -4.01 -9.56 -34.88
CA SER A 57 -4.80 -10.63 -34.27
C SER A 57 -3.96 -11.89 -34.06
N SER A 58 -3.17 -12.34 -35.03
CA SER A 58 -2.37 -13.58 -34.88
C SER A 58 -1.26 -13.46 -33.83
N ARG A 59 -0.65 -12.27 -33.64
CA ARG A 59 0.38 -12.03 -32.63
C ARG A 59 -0.20 -11.83 -31.24
N LEU A 60 -1.29 -11.07 -31.11
CA LEU A 60 -1.95 -10.83 -29.83
C LEU A 60 -2.79 -12.02 -29.37
N LEU A 61 -3.20 -12.93 -30.25
CA LEU A 61 -3.85 -14.21 -29.91
C LEU A 61 -2.83 -15.35 -29.75
N ASN A 62 -1.54 -15.10 -30.00
CA ASN A 62 -0.50 -16.11 -29.84
C ASN A 62 -0.37 -16.47 -28.36
N THR A 63 -0.51 -17.74 -28.02
CA THR A 63 -0.53 -18.27 -26.64
C THR A 63 0.85 -18.35 -26.00
N THR A 64 1.89 -17.85 -26.65
CA THR A 64 3.27 -17.87 -26.18
C THR A 64 3.60 -16.76 -25.19
N HIS A 65 2.83 -15.67 -25.17
CA HIS A 65 3.01 -14.58 -24.21
C HIS A 65 2.09 -14.77 -22.99
N PRO A 66 2.57 -14.44 -21.79
CA PRO A 66 1.76 -14.57 -20.59
C PRO A 66 0.52 -13.68 -20.67
N THR A 67 -0.59 -14.14 -20.10
CA THR A 67 -1.82 -13.34 -20.06
C THR A 67 -1.64 -12.14 -19.13
N PRO A 68 -2.43 -11.07 -19.30
CA PRO A 68 -2.42 -9.93 -18.37
C PRO A 68 -2.56 -10.36 -16.90
N GLU A 69 -3.41 -11.37 -16.64
CA GLU A 69 -3.61 -11.95 -15.31
C GLU A 69 -2.34 -12.64 -14.78
N GLU A 70 -1.59 -13.34 -15.62
CA GLU A 70 -0.31 -13.95 -15.26
C GLU A 70 0.73 -12.88 -14.91
N CYS A 71 0.74 -11.76 -15.63
CA CYS A 71 1.71 -10.70 -15.36
C CYS A 71 1.54 -10.04 -13.99
N ILE A 72 0.31 -9.99 -13.44
CA ILE A 72 0.05 -9.44 -12.09
C ILE A 72 0.37 -10.47 -11.01
N VAL A 73 0.19 -11.75 -11.30
CA VAL A 73 0.07 -12.78 -10.28
C VAL A 73 0.98 -13.99 -10.51
N ALA A 74 1.97 -13.85 -11.38
CA ALA A 74 3.12 -14.72 -11.41
C ALA A 74 3.82 -14.59 -10.04
N ASP A 75 3.46 -15.46 -9.11
CA ASP A 75 4.40 -15.84 -8.07
C ASP A 75 5.58 -16.43 -8.86
N GLY A 76 6.81 -16.01 -8.58
CA GLY A 76 8.03 -16.46 -9.28
C GLY A 76 8.32 -17.97 -9.19
N GLU A 77 7.31 -18.80 -8.94
CA GLU A 77 7.31 -20.25 -9.03
C GLU A 77 7.37 -20.74 -10.50
N ASP A 78 6.91 -19.92 -11.45
CA ASP A 78 6.99 -20.18 -12.90
C ASP A 78 8.29 -19.68 -13.56
N GLU A 79 9.31 -19.23 -12.80
CA GLU A 79 10.68 -19.26 -13.32
C GLU A 79 11.03 -20.73 -13.53
N GLN A 80 10.84 -21.24 -14.76
CA GLN A 80 11.42 -22.49 -15.20
C GLN A 80 12.82 -22.61 -14.63
N GLN A 81 13.04 -23.63 -13.79
CA GLN A 81 14.33 -24.23 -13.55
C GLN A 81 15.48 -23.21 -13.63
N ARG A 82 15.58 -22.30 -12.65
CA ARG A 82 16.93 -22.12 -12.10
C ARG A 82 17.31 -23.52 -11.68
N HIS A 83 18.15 -24.16 -12.49
CA HIS A 83 18.64 -25.50 -12.20
C HIS A 83 18.93 -25.54 -10.70
N ASP A 84 18.46 -26.58 -10.02
CA ASP A 84 18.81 -26.94 -8.64
C ASP A 84 20.33 -27.18 -8.47
N THR A 85 21.18 -26.61 -9.33
CA THR A 85 22.63 -26.75 -9.29
C THR A 85 23.31 -25.91 -8.21
N ASP A 86 22.62 -25.01 -7.49
CA ASP A 86 23.22 -24.27 -6.37
C ASP A 86 22.39 -24.22 -5.07
N ALA A 87 21.13 -24.69 -5.06
CA ALA A 87 20.35 -24.79 -3.82
C ALA A 87 20.92 -25.84 -2.84
N SER A 88 21.69 -26.80 -3.38
CA SER A 88 22.45 -27.82 -2.65
C SER A 88 23.76 -27.31 -2.03
N LEU A 89 24.15 -26.04 -2.26
CA LEU A 89 25.36 -25.43 -1.70
C LEU A 89 25.11 -24.46 -0.55
N LEU A 90 23.87 -24.24 -0.12
CA LEU A 90 23.65 -23.63 1.19
C LEU A 90 24.14 -24.63 2.24
N PRO A 91 25.07 -24.26 3.14
CA PRO A 91 25.42 -25.15 4.24
C PRO A 91 24.13 -25.39 5.04
N SER A 92 23.65 -26.63 5.07
CA SER A 92 22.55 -27.14 5.91
C SER A 92 22.80 -26.98 7.42
N TYR A 93 23.69 -26.06 7.83
CA TYR A 93 24.32 -25.97 9.14
C TYR A 93 24.10 -24.62 9.84
N PHE A 94 23.56 -23.58 9.17
CA PHE A 94 23.29 -22.31 9.85
C PHE A 94 21.86 -22.26 10.42
N CYS A 95 21.76 -22.01 11.73
CA CYS A 95 20.50 -21.91 12.44
C CYS A 95 20.58 -20.77 13.47
N TYR A 96 19.52 -19.94 13.54
CA TYR A 96 19.41 -18.87 14.54
C TYR A 96 19.15 -19.38 15.96
N GLY A 97 19.09 -20.70 16.16
CA GLY A 97 18.83 -21.34 17.43
C GLY A 97 17.70 -22.36 17.34
N PRO A 98 17.50 -23.17 18.40
CA PRO A 98 16.51 -24.23 18.41
C PRO A 98 15.12 -23.74 18.03
N GLY A 99 14.47 -24.40 17.06
CA GLY A 99 13.10 -24.08 16.64
C GLY A 99 12.97 -22.98 15.57
N ILE A 100 14.08 -22.47 15.01
CA ILE A 100 14.08 -21.57 13.84
C ILE A 100 14.60 -22.33 12.62
N PRO A 101 13.74 -22.84 11.72
CA PRO A 101 14.14 -23.61 10.56
C PRO A 101 14.92 -22.81 9.52
N ALA A 102 15.64 -23.54 8.65
CA ALA A 102 16.34 -22.99 7.51
C ALA A 102 15.37 -22.37 6.50
N GLY A 103 15.76 -21.27 5.84
CA GLY A 103 14.96 -20.61 4.79
C GLY A 103 14.90 -19.08 4.87
N LEU A 104 15.28 -18.50 6.01
CA LEU A 104 15.35 -17.05 6.23
C LEU A 104 16.71 -16.43 5.84
N GLY A 105 17.68 -17.23 5.37
CA GLY A 105 19.07 -16.81 5.15
C GLY A 105 19.84 -16.60 6.47
N ARG A 106 21.17 -16.52 6.41
CA ARG A 106 22.03 -16.18 7.57
C ARG A 106 22.19 -14.66 7.70
N PRO A 107 22.53 -14.12 8.88
CA PRO A 107 22.76 -12.68 9.00
C PRO A 107 24.00 -12.30 8.15
N PRO A 108 23.98 -11.16 7.44
CA PRO A 108 25.13 -10.72 6.64
C PRO A 108 26.32 -10.34 7.54
N GLN A 109 27.47 -9.99 6.96
CA GLN A 109 28.55 -9.42 7.75
C GLN A 109 28.11 -8.11 8.44
N LEU A 110 28.63 -7.84 9.64
CA LEU A 110 28.18 -6.72 10.48
C LEU A 110 28.23 -5.36 9.77
N ASP A 111 29.25 -5.12 8.95
CA ASP A 111 29.37 -3.85 8.21
C ASP A 111 28.31 -3.71 7.13
N VAL A 112 28.02 -4.80 6.40
CA VAL A 112 26.92 -4.86 5.42
C VAL A 112 25.57 -4.69 6.13
N ALA A 113 25.39 -5.32 7.30
CA ALA A 113 24.17 -5.21 8.09
C ALA A 113 23.90 -3.75 8.52
N LYS A 114 24.93 -3.04 9.01
CA LYS A 114 24.84 -1.62 9.38
C LYS A 114 24.45 -0.75 8.19
N GLN A 115 25.05 -0.99 7.00
CA GLN A 115 24.71 -0.26 5.78
C GLN A 115 23.26 -0.50 5.35
N LEU A 116 22.82 -1.76 5.32
CA LEU A 116 21.44 -2.13 4.98
C LEU A 116 20.43 -1.58 5.99
N PHE A 117 20.77 -1.61 7.28
CA PHE A 117 19.95 -1.02 8.33
C PHE A 117 19.76 0.48 8.09
N MET A 118 20.82 1.23 7.83
CA MET A 118 20.73 2.67 7.50
C MET A 118 19.89 2.91 6.23
N ALA A 119 20.13 2.13 5.16
CA ALA A 119 19.38 2.24 3.92
C ALA A 119 17.88 1.97 4.09
N TYR A 120 17.49 0.99 4.92
CA TYR A 120 16.09 0.72 5.25
C TYR A 120 15.42 1.93 5.91
N PHE A 121 16.08 2.54 6.91
CA PHE A 121 15.51 3.69 7.63
C PHE A 121 15.41 4.95 6.75
N GLN A 122 16.28 5.10 5.75
CA GLN A 122 16.26 6.23 4.80
C GLN A 122 15.20 6.07 3.69
N THR A 123 14.74 4.85 3.41
CA THR A 123 13.85 4.54 2.28
C THR A 123 12.49 4.04 2.75
N TRP A 124 12.41 2.79 3.21
CA TRP A 124 11.16 2.12 3.56
C TRP A 124 10.52 2.65 4.84
N HIS A 125 11.32 2.91 5.88
CA HIS A 125 10.80 3.35 7.19
C HIS A 125 10.10 4.71 7.12
N ARG A 126 10.52 5.58 6.20
CA ARG A 126 9.91 6.89 5.96
C ARG A 126 8.42 6.79 5.60
N PHE A 127 8.05 5.80 4.80
CA PHE A 127 6.66 5.53 4.41
C PHE A 127 5.95 4.54 5.32
N PHE A 128 6.71 3.59 5.86
CA PHE A 128 6.21 2.55 6.76
C PHE A 128 7.00 2.57 8.08
N PRO A 129 6.79 3.58 8.94
CA PRO A 129 7.49 3.71 10.22
C PRO A 129 6.95 2.75 11.30
N PHE A 130 6.74 1.48 10.95
CA PHE A 130 6.13 0.48 11.83
C PHE A 130 7.08 -0.06 12.90
N LEU A 131 8.37 0.30 12.83
CA LEU A 131 9.42 -0.09 13.78
C LEU A 131 9.94 1.10 14.59
N HIS A 132 10.45 0.82 15.79
CA HIS A 132 11.20 1.77 16.60
C HIS A 132 12.70 1.57 16.38
N GLY A 133 13.37 2.55 15.75
CA GLY A 133 14.77 2.45 15.33
C GLY A 133 15.75 1.98 16.41
N PRO A 134 15.79 2.63 17.59
CA PRO A 134 16.65 2.20 18.69
C PRO A 134 16.42 0.76 19.14
N THR A 135 15.17 0.29 19.18
CA THR A 135 14.85 -1.10 19.56
C THR A 135 15.39 -2.09 18.52
N VAL A 136 15.21 -1.81 17.23
CA VAL A 136 15.71 -2.69 16.17
C VAL A 136 17.23 -2.70 16.13
N LEU A 137 17.87 -1.55 16.35
CA LEU A 137 19.32 -1.45 16.43
C LEU A 137 19.87 -2.31 17.58
N LYS A 138 19.24 -2.24 18.76
CA LYS A 138 19.59 -3.09 19.89
C LYS A 138 19.43 -4.57 19.55
N ASN A 139 18.29 -4.96 18.96
CA ASN A 139 18.06 -6.35 18.54
C ASN A 139 19.14 -6.84 17.54
N MET A 140 19.59 -5.96 16.64
CA MET A 140 20.70 -6.26 15.72
C MET A 140 22.02 -6.43 16.49
N GLN A 141 22.34 -5.53 17.41
CA GLN A 141 23.56 -5.65 18.24
C GLN A 141 23.56 -6.95 19.05
N ASP A 142 22.44 -7.26 19.70
CA ASP A 142 22.26 -8.50 20.47
C ASP A 142 22.46 -9.75 19.58
N LEU A 143 21.94 -9.72 18.34
CA LEU A 143 22.15 -10.78 17.35
C LEU A 143 23.65 -10.96 17.04
N TYR A 144 24.37 -9.88 16.73
CA TYR A 144 25.80 -10.00 16.35
C TYR A 144 26.70 -10.33 17.53
N SER A 145 26.47 -9.78 18.71
CA SER A 145 27.23 -10.12 19.93
C SER A 145 27.09 -11.59 20.32
N SER A 146 25.99 -12.24 19.92
CA SER A 146 25.75 -13.66 20.21
C SER A 146 26.64 -14.62 19.40
N PHE A 147 27.24 -14.17 18.29
CA PHE A 147 28.08 -14.97 17.40
C PHE A 147 29.58 -14.89 17.71
N ASP A 148 30.01 -13.92 18.52
CA ASP A 148 31.35 -13.34 18.38
C ASP A 148 32.41 -13.84 19.37
N GLN A 149 32.38 -15.10 19.84
CA GLN A 149 33.36 -15.50 20.87
C GLN A 149 34.23 -16.77 20.67
N HIS A 150 33.83 -17.99 20.28
CA HIS A 150 34.78 -19.15 20.38
C HIS A 150 34.58 -20.35 19.41
N GLY A 151 34.05 -20.17 18.19
CA GLY A 151 33.70 -21.31 17.32
C GLY A 151 34.80 -21.74 16.33
N THR A 152 35.43 -22.89 16.55
CA THR A 152 36.09 -23.67 15.47
C THR A 152 35.09 -23.95 14.35
N ALA A 153 35.51 -23.84 13.10
CA ALA A 153 34.68 -23.74 11.88
C ALA A 153 33.73 -24.92 11.54
N SER A 154 33.49 -25.87 12.44
CA SER A 154 32.76 -27.12 12.17
C SER A 154 31.46 -27.32 12.94
N GLU A 155 31.08 -26.46 13.89
CA GLU A 155 29.78 -26.56 14.58
C GLU A 155 28.78 -25.49 14.10
N PRO A 156 27.46 -25.81 14.09
CA PRO A 156 26.42 -24.83 13.81
C PRO A 156 26.56 -23.67 14.80
N ILE A 157 26.76 -22.46 14.27
CA ILE A 157 26.91 -21.25 15.09
C ILE A 157 25.56 -20.94 15.73
N THR A 158 25.33 -21.50 16.92
CA THR A 158 24.15 -21.21 17.72
C THR A 158 24.39 -19.92 18.51
N PRO A 159 23.47 -18.94 18.45
CA PRO A 159 23.64 -17.70 19.18
C PRO A 159 23.56 -17.96 20.69
N ARG A 160 24.48 -17.37 21.46
CA ARG A 160 24.52 -17.48 22.93
C ARG A 160 23.33 -16.83 23.63
N VAL A 161 22.77 -15.78 23.03
CA VAL A 161 21.58 -15.08 23.49
C VAL A 161 20.40 -15.57 22.66
N PRO A 162 19.33 -16.12 23.26
CA PRO A 162 18.15 -16.54 22.52
C PRO A 162 17.53 -15.35 21.78
N ILE A 163 17.68 -15.31 20.46
CA ILE A 163 16.93 -14.38 19.62
C ILE A 163 15.56 -14.97 19.30
N THR A 164 14.52 -14.14 19.40
CA THR A 164 13.18 -14.58 19.06
C THR A 164 13.03 -14.71 17.55
N LEU A 165 12.26 -15.71 17.10
CA LEU A 165 11.88 -15.87 15.69
C LEU A 165 11.34 -14.57 15.08
N THR A 166 10.54 -13.84 15.85
CA THR A 166 9.98 -12.54 15.47
C THR A 166 11.05 -11.52 15.11
N ASN A 167 12.09 -11.39 15.96
CA ASN A 167 13.19 -10.46 15.71
C ASN A 167 14.05 -10.90 14.51
N VAL A 168 14.27 -12.21 14.33
CA VAL A 168 14.97 -12.75 13.16
C VAL A 168 14.23 -12.41 11.87
N ILE A 169 12.90 -12.63 11.83
CA ILE A 169 12.07 -12.30 10.66
C ILE A 169 12.15 -10.80 10.37
N ILE A 170 11.99 -9.94 11.40
CA ILE A 170 12.09 -8.48 11.21
C ILE A 170 13.45 -8.11 10.61
N LEU A 171 14.56 -8.56 11.22
CA LEU A 171 15.92 -8.23 10.78
C LEU A 171 16.18 -8.72 9.35
N GLN A 172 15.83 -9.97 9.03
CA GLN A 172 16.03 -10.50 7.68
C GLN A 172 15.15 -9.80 6.64
N CYS A 173 13.89 -9.48 6.97
CA CYS A 173 13.04 -8.69 6.08
C CYS A 173 13.59 -7.29 5.82
N ILE A 174 14.07 -6.55 6.84
CA ILE A 174 14.63 -5.21 6.62
C ILE A 174 15.91 -5.25 5.76
N PHE A 175 16.77 -6.26 5.95
CA PHE A 175 17.99 -6.39 5.14
C PHE A 175 17.67 -6.70 3.68
N ASN A 176 16.71 -7.58 3.43
CA ASN A 176 16.26 -7.93 2.08
C ASN A 176 15.48 -6.78 1.41
N LEU A 177 14.74 -5.97 2.17
CA LEU A 177 14.07 -4.77 1.64
C LEU A 177 15.08 -3.68 1.26
N ALA A 178 16.09 -3.45 2.11
CA ALA A 178 17.13 -2.47 1.85
C ALA A 178 18.01 -2.84 0.66
N SER A 179 18.29 -4.13 0.45
CA SER A 179 19.15 -4.60 -0.63
C SER A 179 18.58 -4.38 -2.03
N LEU A 180 17.27 -4.11 -2.14
CA LEU A 180 16.63 -3.80 -3.43
C LEU A 180 17.11 -2.47 -4.03
N HIS A 181 17.60 -1.55 -3.20
CA HIS A 181 17.97 -0.18 -3.60
C HIS A 181 19.33 0.27 -3.10
N SER A 182 19.97 -0.52 -2.24
CA SER A 182 21.32 -0.25 -1.79
C SER A 182 22.34 -0.67 -2.85
N SER A 183 23.41 0.11 -3.00
CA SER A 183 24.60 -0.32 -3.74
C SER A 183 25.27 -1.56 -3.13
N SER A 184 25.05 -1.78 -1.83
CA SER A 184 25.59 -2.92 -1.10
C SER A 184 24.80 -4.18 -1.43
N ARG A 185 25.41 -5.10 -2.19
CA ARG A 185 24.81 -6.40 -2.50
C ARG A 185 24.72 -7.26 -1.24
N LEU A 186 23.52 -7.73 -0.94
CA LEU A 186 23.29 -8.76 0.05
C LEU A 186 23.91 -10.08 -0.46
N PRO A 187 24.76 -10.78 0.31
CA PRO A 187 25.27 -12.07 -0.11
C PRO A 187 24.14 -13.09 -0.28
N VAL A 188 24.24 -13.97 -1.27
CA VAL A 188 23.23 -15.01 -1.58
C VAL A 188 22.87 -15.83 -0.34
N ALA A 189 23.85 -16.22 0.47
CA ALA A 189 23.61 -16.97 1.71
C ALA A 189 22.78 -16.22 2.77
N SER A 190 22.72 -14.89 2.68
CA SER A 190 21.94 -14.01 3.56
C SER A 190 20.60 -13.57 2.97
N GLU A 191 20.39 -13.83 1.67
CA GLU A 191 19.14 -13.53 0.98
C GLU A 191 18.06 -14.55 1.35
N ILE A 192 16.83 -14.05 1.52
CA ILE A 192 15.64 -14.90 1.54
C ILE A 192 15.37 -15.31 0.09
N GLN A 193 15.92 -16.47 -0.30
CA GLN A 193 15.94 -16.96 -1.68
C GLN A 193 14.57 -16.89 -2.37
N LYS A 194 13.54 -17.43 -1.71
CA LYS A 194 12.15 -17.27 -2.13
C LYS A 194 11.45 -16.46 -1.06
N PRO A 195 10.80 -15.32 -1.39
CA PRO A 195 10.14 -14.49 -0.38
C PRO A 195 9.02 -15.27 0.32
N THR A 196 8.44 -16.31 -0.31
CA THR A 196 7.46 -17.23 0.29
C THR A 196 8.02 -18.13 1.39
N ASN A 197 9.35 -18.24 1.55
CA ASN A 197 9.98 -19.00 2.64
C ASN A 197 9.64 -18.45 4.04
N VAL A 198 9.15 -17.21 4.14
CA VAL A 198 8.67 -16.64 5.40
C VAL A 198 7.30 -17.16 5.82
N LEU A 199 6.49 -17.67 4.88
CA LEU A 199 5.08 -18.02 5.09
C LEU A 199 4.83 -19.05 6.21
N PRO A 200 5.62 -20.13 6.35
CA PRO A 200 5.37 -21.15 7.38
C PRO A 200 5.35 -20.60 8.81
N TYR A 201 6.01 -19.47 9.05
CA TYR A 201 6.12 -18.86 10.39
C TYR A 201 4.95 -17.95 10.74
N LEU A 202 4.29 -17.39 9.74
CA LEU A 202 3.36 -16.27 9.92
C LEU A 202 2.06 -16.64 10.65
N PRO A 203 1.41 -17.80 10.43
CA PRO A 203 0.18 -18.15 11.14
C PRO A 203 0.35 -18.17 12.66
N GLY A 204 1.45 -18.72 13.17
CA GLY A 204 1.74 -18.74 14.60
C GLY A 204 1.91 -17.34 15.20
N LEU A 205 2.57 -16.43 14.47
CA LEU A 205 2.69 -15.03 14.86
C LEU A 205 1.34 -14.31 14.88
N ALA A 206 0.46 -14.62 13.93
CA ALA A 206 -0.88 -14.03 13.86
C ALA A 206 -1.75 -14.44 15.04
N VAL A 207 -1.64 -15.71 15.47
CA VAL A 207 -2.32 -16.21 16.67
C VAL A 207 -1.74 -15.59 17.95
N LYS A 208 -0.41 -15.41 18.02
CA LYS A 208 0.24 -14.78 19.18
C LYS A 208 -0.24 -13.34 19.39
N GLY A 209 -0.44 -12.58 18.31
CA GLY A 209 -1.13 -11.29 18.33
C GLY A 209 -0.46 -10.17 19.13
N ASP A 210 0.74 -10.39 19.68
CA ASP A 210 1.50 -9.32 20.32
C ASP A 210 2.06 -8.33 19.30
N LEU A 211 2.42 -7.14 19.77
CA LEU A 211 2.84 -6.04 18.90
C LEU A 211 4.02 -6.41 18.00
N VAL A 212 5.02 -7.10 18.54
CA VAL A 212 6.24 -7.48 17.81
C VAL A 212 5.92 -8.54 16.75
N SER A 213 5.01 -9.48 17.05
CA SER A 213 4.55 -10.50 16.10
C SER A 213 3.79 -9.88 14.93
N ILE A 214 2.96 -8.86 15.19
CA ILE A 214 2.28 -8.09 14.15
C ILE A 214 3.30 -7.26 13.33
N GLN A 215 4.34 -6.71 13.96
CA GLN A 215 5.44 -6.04 13.23
C GLN A 215 6.18 -7.01 12.31
N ALA A 216 6.46 -8.25 12.75
CA ALA A 216 7.09 -9.26 11.92
C ALA A 216 6.19 -9.72 10.76
N LEU A 217 4.90 -9.92 11.00
CA LEU A 217 3.91 -10.18 9.96
C LEU A 217 3.90 -9.08 8.90
N PHE A 218 3.91 -7.82 9.35
CA PHE A 218 3.93 -6.67 8.45
C PHE A 218 5.23 -6.58 7.65
N ALA A 219 6.39 -6.79 8.29
CA ALA A 219 7.69 -6.82 7.62
C ALA A 219 7.74 -7.90 6.51
N ALA A 220 7.23 -9.09 6.80
CA ALA A 220 7.13 -10.18 5.83
C ALA A 220 6.16 -9.85 4.69
N GLY A 221 4.97 -9.28 5.00
CA GLY A 221 4.02 -8.81 4.00
C GLY A 221 4.61 -7.74 3.07
N LEU A 222 5.36 -6.80 3.63
CA LEU A 222 6.03 -5.75 2.88
C LEU A 222 7.12 -6.31 1.96
N LEU A 223 7.90 -7.28 2.42
CA LEU A 223 8.89 -7.99 1.58
C LEU A 223 8.22 -8.73 0.42
N LEU A 224 7.10 -9.42 0.67
CA LEU A 224 6.34 -10.12 -0.38
C LEU A 224 5.84 -9.15 -1.45
N VAL A 225 5.33 -7.97 -1.05
CA VAL A 225 4.96 -6.90 -1.99
C VAL A 225 6.18 -6.40 -2.76
N ALA A 226 7.28 -6.10 -2.06
CA ALA A 226 8.50 -5.58 -2.67
C ALA A 226 9.12 -6.54 -3.70
N ARG A 227 8.92 -7.85 -3.52
CA ARG A 227 9.37 -8.92 -4.42
C ARG A 227 8.28 -9.42 -5.37
N MET A 228 7.20 -8.65 -5.55
CA MET A 228 6.10 -8.95 -6.48
C MET A 228 5.33 -10.27 -6.23
N SER A 229 5.44 -10.88 -5.04
CA SER A 229 4.61 -12.03 -4.65
C SER A 229 3.28 -11.56 -4.03
N LEU A 230 2.44 -10.97 -4.87
CA LEU A 230 1.22 -10.29 -4.42
C LEU A 230 0.17 -11.25 -3.84
N ARG A 231 0.09 -12.51 -4.29
CA ARG A 231 -0.86 -13.48 -3.70
C ARG A 231 -0.51 -13.80 -2.26
N ALA A 232 0.74 -14.17 -2.04
CA ALA A 232 1.25 -14.45 -0.71
C ALA A 232 1.08 -13.22 0.18
N ALA A 233 1.40 -12.02 -0.33
CA ALA A 233 1.16 -10.78 0.39
C ALA A 233 -0.32 -10.56 0.75
N ALA A 234 -1.26 -10.88 -0.14
CA ALA A 234 -2.70 -10.79 0.13
C ALA A 234 -3.18 -11.75 1.23
N VAL A 235 -2.65 -12.98 1.25
CA VAL A 235 -2.90 -13.92 2.34
C VAL A 235 -2.39 -13.35 3.67
N VAL A 236 -1.17 -12.79 3.65
CA VAL A 236 -0.58 -12.13 4.84
C VAL A 236 -1.39 -10.90 5.26
N SER A 237 -1.94 -10.14 4.32
CA SER A 237 -2.87 -9.03 4.61
C SER A 237 -4.10 -9.51 5.37
N GLY A 238 -4.68 -10.65 4.97
CA GLY A 238 -5.79 -11.27 5.70
C GLY A 238 -5.43 -11.68 7.13
N LEU A 239 -4.23 -12.26 7.32
CA LEU A 239 -3.70 -12.57 8.66
C LEU A 239 -3.49 -11.31 9.50
N LEU A 240 -2.91 -10.25 8.91
CA LEU A 240 -2.67 -8.96 9.55
C LEU A 240 -3.97 -8.32 10.01
N SER A 241 -4.98 -8.23 9.13
CA SER A 241 -6.28 -7.66 9.46
C SER A 241 -6.92 -8.41 10.64
N ARG A 242 -6.87 -9.74 10.63
CA ARG A 242 -7.38 -10.54 11.76
C ARG A 242 -6.59 -10.30 13.04
N ALA A 243 -5.25 -10.28 12.98
CA ALA A 243 -4.40 -10.05 14.15
C ALA A 243 -4.61 -8.64 14.74
N VAL A 244 -4.75 -7.61 13.90
CA VAL A 244 -5.06 -6.23 14.31
C VAL A 244 -6.38 -6.14 15.05
N PHE A 245 -7.40 -6.89 14.61
CA PHE A 245 -8.69 -6.92 15.31
C PHE A 245 -8.60 -7.63 16.65
N LEU A 246 -7.97 -8.80 16.71
CA LEU A 246 -7.79 -9.55 17.96
C LEU A 246 -6.96 -8.78 18.99
N ALA A 247 -5.95 -8.03 18.55
CA ALA A 247 -5.08 -7.23 19.41
C ALA A 247 -5.62 -5.82 19.71
N GLY A 248 -6.78 -5.45 19.15
CA GLY A 248 -7.41 -4.14 19.36
C GLY A 248 -6.69 -2.95 18.74
N LEU A 249 -5.80 -3.16 17.75
CA LEU A 249 -5.02 -2.09 17.12
C LEU A 249 -5.87 -1.13 16.26
N HIS A 250 -7.06 -1.57 15.84
CA HIS A 250 -8.05 -0.76 15.14
C HIS A 250 -8.77 0.26 16.04
N ARG A 251 -8.53 0.18 17.37
CA ARG A 251 -9.04 1.11 18.36
C ARG A 251 -7.96 2.09 18.77
N CYS A 252 -8.35 3.35 19.03
CA CYS A 252 -7.39 4.36 19.44
C CYS A 252 -6.66 3.96 20.74
N PRO A 253 -5.32 3.85 20.74
CA PRO A 253 -4.59 3.44 21.93
C PRO A 253 -4.64 4.50 23.04
N CYS A 254 -4.90 5.78 22.71
CA CYS A 254 -5.03 6.87 23.68
C CYS A 254 -6.23 6.71 24.63
N ARG A 255 -7.15 5.78 24.35
CA ARG A 255 -8.26 5.43 25.26
C ARG A 255 -7.80 4.60 26.46
N TYR A 256 -6.62 3.99 26.40
CA TYR A 256 -6.14 3.06 27.41
C TYR A 256 -5.04 3.70 28.26
N GLY A 257 -5.39 4.21 29.44
CA GLY A 257 -4.45 4.90 30.33
C GLY A 257 -3.30 4.05 30.88
N LYS A 258 -3.29 2.74 30.62
CA LYS A 258 -2.19 1.82 30.97
C LYS A 258 -1.06 1.81 29.94
N LEU A 259 -1.29 2.34 28.74
CA LEU A 259 -0.28 2.42 27.69
C LEU A 259 0.55 3.69 27.86
N THR A 260 1.85 3.56 27.72
CA THR A 260 2.77 4.69 27.65
C THR A 260 2.60 5.45 26.33
N ALA A 261 3.08 6.70 26.28
CA ALA A 261 3.04 7.51 25.06
C ALA A 261 3.76 6.83 23.88
N ASP A 262 4.90 6.19 24.13
CA ASP A 262 5.67 5.47 23.12
C ASP A 262 4.92 4.23 22.60
N GLU A 263 4.22 3.50 23.48
CA GLU A 263 3.37 2.37 23.10
C GLU A 263 2.16 2.82 22.27
N CYS A 264 1.52 3.94 22.64
CA CYS A 264 0.45 4.53 21.86
C CYS A 264 0.95 4.91 20.47
N ASP A 265 2.10 5.58 20.39
CA ASP A 265 2.70 6.02 19.13
C ASP A 265 3.01 4.84 18.19
N ILE A 266 3.74 3.83 18.65
CA ILE A 266 4.09 2.68 17.80
C ILE A 266 2.86 1.87 17.37
N ARG A 267 1.84 1.74 18.25
CA ARG A 267 0.57 1.08 17.92
C ARG A 267 -0.18 1.81 16.81
N LYS A 268 -0.28 3.15 16.89
CA LYS A 268 -0.91 3.97 15.85
C LYS A 268 -0.16 3.85 14.53
N ARG A 269 1.17 3.97 14.55
CA ARG A 269 2.01 3.85 13.34
C ARG A 269 1.84 2.50 12.66
N LEU A 270 1.92 1.42 13.44
CA LEU A 270 1.76 0.07 12.90
C LEU A 270 0.37 -0.16 12.31
N PHE A 271 -0.69 0.27 13.01
CA PHE A 271 -2.06 0.17 12.48
C PHE A 271 -2.20 0.89 11.14
N TRP A 272 -1.75 2.15 11.06
CA TRP A 272 -1.86 2.94 9.84
C TRP A 272 -0.99 2.41 8.68
N CYS A 273 0.17 1.80 8.97
CA CYS A 273 0.97 1.08 7.97
C CYS A 273 0.19 -0.12 7.40
N ILE A 274 -0.44 -0.92 8.28
CA ILE A 274 -1.27 -2.08 7.87
C ILE A 274 -2.48 -1.62 7.07
N TYR A 275 -3.13 -0.53 7.47
CA TYR A 275 -4.23 0.09 6.75
C TYR A 275 -3.82 0.43 5.30
N VAL A 276 -2.72 1.18 5.12
CA VAL A 276 -2.21 1.54 3.78
C VAL A 276 -1.90 0.29 2.94
N PHE A 277 -1.28 -0.71 3.55
CA PHE A 277 -0.91 -1.97 2.91
C PHE A 277 -2.14 -2.76 2.42
N ASP A 278 -3.19 -2.86 3.24
CA ASP A 278 -4.45 -3.51 2.88
C ASP A 278 -5.08 -2.86 1.63
N ARG A 279 -5.16 -1.53 1.59
CA ARG A 279 -5.74 -0.80 0.44
C ARG A 279 -4.92 -0.97 -0.83
N TYR A 280 -3.59 -0.96 -0.73
CA TYR A 280 -2.73 -1.22 -1.87
C TYR A 280 -2.99 -2.61 -2.46
N LEU A 281 -3.02 -3.65 -1.63
CA LEU A 281 -3.25 -5.03 -2.11
C LEU A 281 -4.67 -5.22 -2.66
N SER A 282 -5.69 -4.66 -2.00
CA SER A 282 -7.06 -4.66 -2.51
C SER A 282 -7.17 -3.97 -3.86
N GLN A 283 -6.43 -2.88 -4.10
CA GLN A 283 -6.36 -2.23 -5.40
C GLN A 283 -5.61 -3.08 -6.43
N ALA A 284 -4.45 -3.61 -6.09
CA ALA A 284 -3.58 -4.33 -7.02
C ALA A 284 -4.24 -5.63 -7.53
N LEU A 285 -4.93 -6.36 -6.64
CA LEU A 285 -5.53 -7.65 -6.97
C LEU A 285 -7.05 -7.58 -7.19
N GLY A 286 -7.70 -6.46 -6.87
CA GLY A 286 -9.15 -6.35 -6.92
C GLY A 286 -9.91 -7.12 -5.86
N HIS A 287 -9.29 -7.34 -4.70
CA HIS A 287 -9.94 -7.96 -3.57
C HIS A 287 -10.73 -6.91 -2.76
N PRO A 288 -11.75 -7.33 -1.99
CA PRO A 288 -12.41 -6.47 -1.02
C PRO A 288 -11.41 -5.88 -0.01
N LEU A 289 -11.76 -4.74 0.58
CA LEU A 289 -11.00 -4.15 1.69
C LEU A 289 -11.09 -5.07 2.92
N GLY A 290 -9.95 -5.43 3.50
CA GLY A 290 -9.89 -6.28 4.69
C GLY A 290 -10.21 -5.53 5.98
N ILE A 291 -10.03 -4.21 5.99
CA ILE A 291 -10.41 -3.32 7.09
C ILE A 291 -11.46 -2.35 6.57
N GLN A 292 -12.64 -2.25 7.20
CA GLN A 292 -13.64 -1.24 6.83
C GLN A 292 -13.40 0.04 7.61
N ASP A 293 -13.58 1.20 6.97
CA ASP A 293 -13.38 2.48 7.65
C ASP A 293 -14.37 2.67 8.81
N SER A 294 -15.56 2.08 8.73
CA SER A 294 -16.57 2.05 9.80
C SER A 294 -16.12 1.32 11.07
N ASP A 295 -15.11 0.46 10.98
CA ASP A 295 -14.61 -0.33 12.10
C ASP A 295 -13.43 0.34 12.82
N VAL A 296 -12.96 1.48 12.32
CA VAL A 296 -11.70 2.12 12.75
C VAL A 296 -11.99 3.40 13.53
N ASP A 297 -11.38 3.53 14.71
CA ASP A 297 -11.43 4.78 15.49
C ASP A 297 -10.05 5.28 15.96
N VAL A 298 -8.97 4.74 15.37
CA VAL A 298 -7.60 5.22 15.62
C VAL A 298 -7.47 6.69 15.27
N CYS A 299 -6.86 7.48 16.15
CA CYS A 299 -6.66 8.90 15.91
C CYS A 299 -5.72 9.16 14.70
N PRO A 300 -5.88 10.30 14.01
CA PRO A 300 -4.96 10.74 12.98
C PRO A 300 -3.51 10.79 13.47
N LEU A 301 -2.55 10.54 12.58
CA LEU A 301 -1.11 10.66 12.88
C LEU A 301 -0.67 12.12 13.03
N SER A 302 -1.31 13.00 12.27
CA SER A 302 -1.11 14.45 12.33
C SER A 302 -2.34 15.10 12.94
N GLY A 303 -2.15 15.94 13.94
CA GLY A 303 -3.22 16.67 14.61
C GLY A 303 -3.45 16.25 16.06
N PRO A 304 -4.44 16.84 16.73
CA PRO A 304 -4.74 16.53 18.13
C PRO A 304 -5.29 15.12 18.29
N GLU A 305 -4.97 14.48 19.42
CA GLU A 305 -5.62 13.23 19.81
C GLU A 305 -7.10 13.50 20.09
N LEU A 306 -7.97 12.83 19.35
CA LEU A 306 -9.43 12.96 19.49
C LEU A 306 -9.99 12.15 20.67
N HIS A 307 -9.16 11.27 21.24
CA HIS A 307 -9.55 10.36 22.29
C HIS A 307 -8.61 10.49 23.49
N HIS A 308 -9.19 10.39 24.68
CA HIS A 308 -8.46 10.38 25.94
C HIS A 308 -8.87 9.16 26.76
N PRO A 309 -8.06 8.76 27.76
CA PRO A 309 -8.46 7.71 28.67
C PRO A 309 -9.76 8.12 29.37
N LEU A 310 -10.78 7.28 29.28
CA LEU A 310 -11.96 7.45 30.11
C LEU A 310 -11.53 7.16 31.55
N LEU A 311 -11.24 8.20 32.32
CA LEU A 311 -11.27 8.11 33.77
C LEU A 311 -12.72 7.76 34.10
N HIS A 312 -12.97 6.55 34.61
CA HIS A 312 -14.27 6.22 35.14
C HIS A 312 -14.73 7.37 36.04
N PRO A 313 -15.95 7.92 35.89
CA PRO A 313 -16.53 8.65 36.99
C PRO A 313 -16.57 7.65 38.14
N THR A 314 -15.83 7.92 39.21
CA THR A 314 -16.12 7.31 40.51
C THR A 314 -17.62 7.51 40.70
N VAL A 315 -18.37 6.41 40.68
CA VAL A 315 -19.80 6.42 40.97
C VAL A 315 -19.97 7.20 42.27
N PRO A 316 -20.66 8.36 42.30
CA PRO A 316 -21.05 8.94 43.56
C PRO A 316 -22.03 7.95 44.17
N SER A 317 -21.65 7.33 45.27
CA SER A 317 -22.58 6.59 46.11
C SER A 317 -23.60 7.58 46.65
N SER A 318 -24.77 7.65 46.02
CA SER A 318 -25.95 8.24 46.65
C SER A 318 -27.22 7.59 46.09
N HIS A 319 -27.84 6.80 46.96
CA HIS A 319 -29.24 6.43 46.87
C HIS A 319 -30.13 7.65 46.66
N SER A 320 -30.97 7.63 45.63
CA SER A 320 -32.41 7.96 45.64
C SER A 320 -32.87 8.19 44.20
N GLY A 321 -34.03 7.62 43.87
CA GLY A 321 -34.40 7.28 42.51
C GLY A 321 -35.15 8.37 41.75
N VAL A 322 -35.00 8.32 40.43
CA VAL A 322 -36.03 8.62 39.42
C VAL A 322 -35.67 7.80 38.17
N PRO A 323 -36.58 7.02 37.57
CA PRO A 323 -36.30 6.31 36.32
C PRO A 323 -36.41 7.30 35.15
N LEU A 324 -35.32 7.53 34.43
CA LEU A 324 -35.38 8.22 33.14
C LEU A 324 -35.50 7.21 32.00
N SER A 325 -36.58 7.39 31.24
CA SER A 325 -37.10 6.54 30.19
C SER A 325 -36.08 6.16 29.13
N PHE A 326 -35.97 4.85 28.90
CA PHE A 326 -35.33 4.28 27.72
C PHE A 326 -36.29 4.43 26.53
N SER A 327 -36.23 5.55 25.83
CA SER A 327 -36.93 5.73 24.56
C SER A 327 -36.10 5.13 23.44
N GLY A 328 -36.45 3.91 23.05
CA GLY A 328 -36.02 3.32 21.80
C GLY A 328 -36.60 4.10 20.62
N LEU A 329 -35.72 4.57 19.74
CA LEU A 329 -36.04 4.91 18.37
C LEU A 329 -35.24 3.98 17.46
N SER A 330 -35.90 2.90 17.07
CA SER A 330 -35.64 2.23 15.80
C SER A 330 -36.17 3.13 14.70
N ALA A 331 -35.30 3.62 13.81
CA ALA A 331 -35.61 3.95 12.43
C ALA A 331 -34.34 4.33 11.66
N ASN A 332 -34.11 3.62 10.56
CA ASN A 332 -33.44 4.08 9.35
C ASN A 332 -33.01 5.55 9.33
N LEU A 333 -31.70 5.79 9.44
CA LEU A 333 -31.09 7.04 9.00
C LEU A 333 -29.92 6.72 8.07
N SER A 334 -30.13 7.09 6.81
CA SER A 334 -29.18 7.11 5.71
C SER A 334 -27.83 7.75 6.06
N SER A 335 -26.76 7.01 5.78
CA SER A 335 -25.43 7.33 5.20
C SER A 335 -24.89 8.79 5.09
N SER A 336 -25.32 9.80 5.85
CA SER A 336 -24.79 11.18 5.68
C SER A 336 -24.38 11.92 6.95
N LEU A 337 -24.12 11.20 8.06
CA LEU A 337 -23.67 11.81 9.32
C LEU A 337 -22.48 11.06 9.93
N TYR A 338 -21.46 10.77 9.12
CA TYR A 338 -20.09 10.79 9.65
C TYR A 338 -19.52 12.14 9.27
N GLY A 339 -19.44 13.03 10.25
CA GLY A 339 -18.85 14.36 10.10
C GLY A 339 -17.42 14.23 9.61
N ASP A 340 -17.27 14.36 8.29
CA ASP A 340 -16.55 15.46 7.67
C ASP A 340 -15.55 16.12 8.63
N VAL A 341 -14.32 15.60 8.65
CA VAL A 341 -13.17 16.47 8.91
C VAL A 341 -12.98 17.28 7.63
N THR A 342 -13.91 18.20 7.40
CA THR A 342 -13.72 19.29 6.46
C THR A 342 -12.51 20.05 6.97
N ILE A 343 -11.46 20.12 6.15
CA ILE A 343 -10.32 21.01 6.38
C ILE A 343 -10.86 22.44 6.33
N THR A 344 -11.33 22.93 7.47
CA THR A 344 -11.60 24.36 7.66
C THR A 344 -10.29 25.02 8.04
N ALA A 345 -9.48 25.30 7.01
CA ALA A 345 -8.56 26.43 7.06
C ALA A 345 -9.40 27.71 7.15
N ARG A 346 -9.91 28.04 8.34
CA ARG A 346 -10.38 29.37 8.67
C ARG A 346 -9.72 29.80 9.96
N GLN A 347 -8.80 30.74 9.79
CA GLN A 347 -8.18 31.54 10.82
C GLN A 347 -9.21 32.01 11.85
N SER A 348 -8.85 31.86 13.12
CA SER A 348 -9.45 32.57 14.24
C SER A 348 -8.30 33.14 15.05
N GLU A 349 -7.74 34.26 14.59
CA GLU A 349 -7.04 35.19 15.45
C GLU A 349 -8.04 35.75 16.46
N ARG A 350 -7.81 35.46 17.75
CA ARG A 350 -8.08 36.29 18.96
C ARG A 350 -8.45 35.38 20.14
N ALA A 351 -7.50 35.15 21.03
CA ALA A 351 -7.63 35.48 22.46
C ALA A 351 -6.37 35.07 23.26
N LEU A 352 -5.67 36.11 23.75
CA LEU A 352 -4.88 36.24 24.98
C LEU A 352 -3.80 35.18 25.34
N ASP A 353 -2.55 35.63 25.22
CA ASP A 353 -1.47 35.59 26.21
C ASP A 353 -1.45 34.40 27.18
N THR A 354 -0.68 33.35 26.85
CA THR A 354 0.40 32.83 27.71
C THR A 354 1.26 31.90 26.84
N ALA A 355 2.52 32.25 26.61
CA ALA A 355 3.45 31.44 25.82
C ALA A 355 4.02 30.26 26.63
N PRO A 356 4.06 29.04 26.08
CA PRO A 356 5.09 28.08 26.38
C PRO A 356 5.89 27.74 25.12
N SER A 357 7.19 28.11 25.13
CA SER A 357 8.32 27.52 24.39
C SER A 357 7.98 26.62 23.17
N GLU A 358 8.10 27.19 21.97
CA GLU A 358 7.76 26.60 20.66
C GLU A 358 8.79 25.61 20.06
N ASP A 359 9.86 25.23 20.76
CA ASP A 359 10.92 24.40 20.16
C ASP A 359 10.59 22.90 20.04
N GLY A 360 9.51 22.41 20.67
CA GLY A 360 9.16 20.97 20.71
C GLY A 360 8.02 20.52 19.79
N SER A 361 7.16 21.43 19.32
CA SER A 361 5.95 21.10 18.53
C SER A 361 6.25 20.93 17.05
N SER A 362 7.15 21.74 16.49
CA SER A 362 7.56 21.71 15.07
C SER A 362 8.27 20.39 14.68
N GLN A 363 9.07 19.81 15.58
CA GLN A 363 9.72 18.52 15.34
C GLN A 363 8.73 17.34 15.39
N LYS A 364 7.68 17.40 16.22
CA LYS A 364 6.65 16.35 16.27
C LYS A 364 5.77 16.35 15.03
N HIS A 365 5.41 17.51 14.48
CA HIS A 365 4.59 17.61 13.28
C HIS A 365 5.26 17.02 12.02
N ASN A 366 6.60 17.07 11.93
CA ASN A 366 7.33 16.52 10.79
C ASN A 366 7.63 15.02 10.88
N ARG A 367 7.52 14.38 12.06
CA ARG A 367 7.95 12.97 12.22
C ARG A 367 7.12 11.95 11.43
N HIS A 368 5.86 12.27 11.10
CA HIS A 368 4.93 11.36 10.44
C HIS A 368 4.14 11.98 9.29
N SER A 369 4.60 13.11 8.73
CA SER A 369 3.92 13.79 7.64
C SER A 369 3.70 12.85 6.44
N SER A 370 4.72 12.09 6.03
CA SER A 370 4.64 11.22 4.85
C SER A 370 3.63 10.08 5.04
N LEU A 371 3.68 9.33 6.15
CA LEU A 371 2.67 8.30 6.46
C LEU A 371 1.27 8.92 6.61
N SER A 372 1.15 10.11 7.19
CA SER A 372 -0.14 10.80 7.35
C SER A 372 -0.80 11.08 6.00
N PHE A 373 -0.06 11.64 5.03
CA PHE A 373 -0.55 11.85 3.68
C PHE A 373 -0.87 10.54 2.97
N GLN A 374 -0.03 9.52 3.15
CA GLN A 374 -0.26 8.19 2.57
C GLN A 374 -1.54 7.55 3.12
N VAL A 375 -1.86 7.73 4.40
CA VAL A 375 -3.13 7.28 5.01
C VAL A 375 -4.32 8.02 4.40
N GLN A 376 -4.24 9.34 4.22
CA GLN A 376 -5.30 10.14 3.61
C GLN A 376 -5.55 9.70 2.16
N TYR A 377 -4.47 9.50 1.40
CA TYR A 377 -4.53 8.89 0.07
C TYR A 377 -5.22 7.51 0.11
N SER A 378 -4.81 6.64 1.03
CA SER A 378 -5.37 5.28 1.14
C SER A 378 -6.86 5.29 1.52
N ARG A 379 -7.34 6.27 2.31
CA ARG A 379 -8.78 6.45 2.57
C ARG A 379 -9.56 6.77 1.30
N LEU A 380 -9.05 7.71 0.49
CA LEU A 380 -9.68 8.04 -0.80
C LEU A 380 -9.62 6.87 -1.78
N LEU A 381 -8.50 6.13 -1.80
CA LEU A 381 -8.39 4.89 -2.55
C LEU A 381 -9.44 3.86 -2.11
N GLY A 382 -9.62 3.67 -0.80
CA GLY A 382 -10.65 2.78 -0.24
C GLY A 382 -12.05 3.17 -0.74
N ARG A 383 -12.40 4.46 -0.66
CA ARG A 383 -13.67 4.99 -1.19
C ARG A 383 -13.82 4.75 -2.69
N ALA A 384 -12.76 4.95 -3.47
CA ALA A 384 -12.76 4.64 -4.90
C ALA A 384 -13.04 3.14 -5.17
N LEU A 385 -12.40 2.25 -4.41
CA LEU A 385 -12.62 0.81 -4.52
C LEU A 385 -14.07 0.43 -4.17
N GLU A 386 -14.64 1.02 -3.12
CA GLU A 386 -16.03 0.78 -2.75
C GLU A 386 -17.04 1.33 -3.78
N LEU A 387 -16.74 2.47 -4.39
CA LEU A 387 -17.63 3.09 -5.38
C LEU A 387 -17.64 2.30 -6.69
N PHE A 388 -16.46 1.93 -7.21
CA PHE A 388 -16.33 1.37 -8.56
C PHE A 388 -16.23 -0.15 -8.62
N HIS A 389 -15.75 -0.80 -7.55
CA HIS A 389 -15.30 -2.20 -7.60
C HIS A 389 -16.00 -3.12 -6.60
N LYS A 390 -17.00 -2.63 -5.88
CA LYS A 390 -17.85 -3.44 -4.99
C LYS A 390 -18.74 -4.41 -5.80
N SER A 391 -19.36 -5.36 -5.08
CA SER A 391 -20.24 -6.37 -5.67
C SER A 391 -21.29 -5.73 -6.58
N LEU A 392 -21.50 -6.32 -7.76
CA LEU A 392 -22.47 -5.85 -8.76
C LEU A 392 -23.90 -5.72 -8.20
N GLN A 393 -24.23 -6.48 -7.15
CA GLN A 393 -25.55 -6.46 -6.53
C GLN A 393 -25.83 -5.19 -5.73
N ILE A 394 -24.77 -4.54 -5.20
CA ILE A 394 -24.89 -3.36 -4.34
C ILE A 394 -24.18 -2.14 -4.91
N ARG A 395 -23.41 -2.30 -5.98
CA ARG A 395 -22.71 -1.20 -6.65
C ARG A 395 -23.73 -0.28 -7.31
N SER A 396 -23.80 0.94 -6.78
CA SER A 396 -24.53 2.07 -7.36
C SER A 396 -23.55 3.21 -7.54
N ILE A 397 -23.41 3.70 -8.77
CA ILE A 397 -22.51 4.81 -9.09
C ILE A 397 -23.38 6.03 -9.34
N GLU A 398 -23.55 6.84 -8.30
CA GLU A 398 -24.23 8.13 -8.40
C GLU A 398 -23.25 9.21 -8.87
N SER A 399 -23.69 10.08 -9.78
CA SER A 399 -22.84 11.16 -10.32
C SER A 399 -22.30 12.08 -9.23
N GLY A 400 -23.10 12.35 -8.18
CA GLY A 400 -22.70 13.16 -7.02
C GLY A 400 -21.53 12.56 -6.23
N SER A 401 -21.51 11.23 -6.07
CA SER A 401 -20.45 10.52 -5.35
C SER A 401 -19.10 10.59 -6.05
N ILE A 402 -19.09 10.58 -7.40
CA ILE A 402 -17.86 10.76 -8.18
C ILE A 402 -17.32 12.17 -8.01
N VAL A 403 -18.19 13.18 -8.13
CA VAL A 403 -17.79 14.60 -7.98
C VAL A 403 -17.28 14.87 -6.57
N SER A 404 -17.93 14.33 -5.54
CA SER A 404 -17.47 14.42 -4.15
C SER A 404 -16.08 13.78 -4.00
N LEU A 405 -15.88 12.55 -4.49
CA LEU A 405 -14.58 11.89 -4.41
C LEU A 405 -13.48 12.69 -5.13
N GLN A 406 -13.78 13.22 -6.32
CA GLN A 406 -12.82 14.06 -7.07
C GLN A 406 -12.51 15.37 -6.34
N THR A 407 -13.49 15.98 -5.68
CA THR A 407 -13.30 17.17 -4.85
C THR A 407 -12.34 16.86 -3.70
N ASP A 408 -12.54 15.76 -3.00
CA ASP A 408 -11.69 15.37 -1.86
C ASP A 408 -10.26 15.04 -2.29
N ILE A 409 -10.08 14.46 -3.49
CA ILE A 409 -8.75 14.26 -4.10
C ILE A 409 -8.05 15.60 -4.32
N ASN A 410 -8.75 16.58 -4.88
CA ASN A 410 -8.19 17.91 -5.11
C ASN A 410 -7.89 18.65 -3.79
N VAL A 411 -8.74 18.49 -2.77
CA VAL A 411 -8.51 19.04 -1.43
C VAL A 411 -7.24 18.45 -0.83
N LEU A 412 -7.05 17.12 -0.92
CA LEU A 412 -5.82 16.47 -0.45
C LEU A 412 -4.60 16.97 -1.21
N TRP A 413 -4.70 17.10 -2.54
CA TRP A 413 -3.61 17.63 -3.36
C TRP A 413 -3.21 19.05 -2.95
N ASN A 414 -4.20 19.94 -2.77
CA ASN A 414 -3.95 21.32 -2.38
C ASN A 414 -3.44 21.47 -0.94
N ALA A 415 -3.75 20.51 -0.06
CA ALA A 415 -3.25 20.47 1.31
C ALA A 415 -1.80 19.97 1.40
N LEU A 416 -1.28 19.31 0.37
CA LEU A 416 0.10 18.86 0.31
C LEU A 416 1.04 20.07 0.25
N PRO A 417 2.14 20.13 1.02
CA PRO A 417 3.12 21.21 0.93
C PRO A 417 3.64 21.41 -0.50
N SER A 418 3.83 22.66 -0.93
CA SER A 418 4.28 22.97 -2.30
C SER A 418 5.60 22.28 -2.67
N SER A 419 6.50 22.08 -1.70
CA SER A 419 7.75 21.32 -1.89
C SER A 419 7.55 19.85 -2.27
N LEU A 420 6.37 19.29 -2.03
CA LEU A 420 6.00 17.92 -2.39
C LEU A 420 5.09 17.84 -3.62
N GLN A 421 4.62 18.98 -4.14
CA GLN A 421 3.79 19.05 -5.35
C GLN A 421 4.64 19.16 -6.63
N GLU A 422 5.88 19.62 -6.51
CA GLU A 422 6.81 19.80 -7.63
C GLU A 422 8.02 18.88 -7.48
N PHE A 423 8.39 18.22 -8.58
CA PHE A 423 9.58 17.38 -8.64
C PHE A 423 10.58 17.94 -9.65
N ASP A 424 11.66 18.51 -9.12
CA ASP A 424 12.81 18.97 -9.88
C ASP A 424 14.13 18.39 -9.32
N PRO A 425 14.65 17.31 -9.94
CA PRO A 425 15.94 16.72 -9.57
C PRO A 425 17.11 17.70 -9.66
N SER A 426 17.00 18.77 -10.46
CA SER A 426 18.11 19.73 -10.69
C SER A 426 18.25 20.79 -9.60
N SER A 427 17.25 20.92 -8.73
CA SER A 427 17.23 21.91 -7.64
C SER A 427 18.03 21.49 -6.39
N TYR A 428 18.42 20.22 -6.30
CA TYR A 428 19.22 19.72 -5.18
C TYR A 428 20.69 20.09 -5.39
N ASP A 429 21.10 21.16 -4.71
CA ASP A 429 22.49 21.60 -4.68
C ASP A 429 23.37 20.49 -4.07
N ASN A 430 24.36 20.04 -4.83
CA ASN A 430 25.18 18.86 -4.57
C ASN A 430 26.29 19.19 -3.54
N THR A 431 25.95 19.92 -2.48
CA THR A 431 26.92 20.42 -1.48
C THR A 431 27.39 19.34 -0.53
N ASP A 432 26.64 18.24 -0.37
CA ASP A 432 27.00 17.09 0.46
C ASP A 432 27.19 15.82 -0.38
N ARG A 433 28.31 15.74 -1.11
CA ARG A 433 28.70 14.58 -1.96
C ARG A 433 28.77 13.23 -1.22
N ASN A 434 28.62 13.22 0.10
CA ASN A 434 28.70 12.03 0.96
C ASN A 434 27.33 11.43 1.34
N GLN A 435 26.21 12.11 1.11
CA GLN A 435 24.87 11.52 1.28
C GLN A 435 24.25 11.27 -0.09
N VAL A 436 24.32 10.03 -0.57
CA VAL A 436 23.56 9.61 -1.75
C VAL A 436 22.08 9.72 -1.40
N GLN A 437 21.39 10.73 -1.92
CA GLN A 437 19.94 10.83 -1.77
C GLN A 437 19.30 9.71 -2.59
N VAL A 438 19.01 8.59 -1.93
CA VAL A 438 18.47 7.39 -2.58
C VAL A 438 17.06 7.64 -3.12
N PHE A 439 16.34 8.65 -2.60
CA PHE A 439 14.91 8.80 -2.83
C PHE A 439 14.37 10.23 -2.62
N ASP A 440 13.33 10.59 -3.37
CA ASP A 440 12.60 11.87 -3.29
C ASP A 440 11.10 11.67 -3.01
N GLU A 441 10.59 12.31 -1.95
CA GLU A 441 9.20 12.18 -1.50
C GLU A 441 8.18 12.84 -2.43
N SER A 442 8.51 13.98 -3.05
CA SER A 442 7.60 14.72 -3.93
C SER A 442 7.15 13.85 -5.09
N ALA A 443 8.11 13.13 -5.67
CA ALA A 443 7.88 12.30 -6.83
C ALA A 443 6.96 11.10 -6.50
N HIS A 444 6.99 10.59 -5.26
CA HIS A 444 6.05 9.58 -4.79
C HIS A 444 4.63 10.11 -4.65
N PHE A 445 4.44 11.27 -4.01
CA PHE A 445 3.10 11.85 -3.84
C PHE A 445 2.46 12.29 -5.15
N ILE A 446 3.24 12.82 -6.10
CA ILE A 446 2.76 13.10 -7.46
C ILE A 446 2.26 11.81 -8.12
N LEU A 447 3.02 10.72 -8.03
CA LEU A 447 2.62 9.44 -8.62
C LEU A 447 1.38 8.84 -7.97
N LEU A 448 1.26 8.93 -6.64
CA LEU A 448 0.05 8.49 -5.93
C LEU A 448 -1.17 9.30 -6.39
N HIS A 449 -1.06 10.63 -6.44
CA HIS A 449 -2.14 11.50 -6.91
C HIS A 449 -2.60 11.09 -8.32
N SER A 450 -1.68 11.04 -9.29
CA SER A 450 -2.00 10.67 -10.66
C SER A 450 -2.55 9.24 -10.78
N GLN A 451 -2.07 8.30 -9.95
CA GLN A 451 -2.62 6.95 -9.89
C GLN A 451 -4.10 6.96 -9.47
N LEU A 452 -4.45 7.73 -8.43
CA LEU A 452 -5.82 7.80 -7.94
C LEU A 452 -6.76 8.49 -8.92
N VAL A 453 -6.31 9.56 -9.57
CA VAL A 453 -7.08 10.21 -10.64
C VAL A 453 -7.31 9.26 -11.82
N LEU A 454 -6.29 8.48 -12.23
CA LEU A 454 -6.47 7.43 -13.23
C LEU A 454 -7.47 6.37 -12.77
N LEU A 455 -7.38 5.89 -11.52
CA LEU A 455 -8.24 4.84 -10.99
C LEU A 455 -9.73 5.23 -11.00
N ILE A 456 -10.07 6.48 -10.69
CA ILE A 456 -11.47 6.94 -10.69
C ILE A 456 -12.04 7.19 -12.09
N HIS A 457 -11.20 7.49 -13.08
CA HIS A 457 -11.64 7.79 -14.45
C HIS A 457 -11.56 6.59 -15.39
N ARG A 458 -10.63 5.66 -15.15
CA ARG A 458 -10.43 4.44 -15.96
C ARG A 458 -11.71 3.66 -16.22
N PRO A 459 -12.63 3.46 -15.25
CA PRO A 459 -13.83 2.67 -15.50
C PRO A 459 -14.68 3.22 -16.67
N ARG A 460 -14.70 4.54 -16.87
CA ARG A 460 -15.43 5.19 -17.98
C ARG A 460 -14.80 4.93 -19.35
N LEU A 461 -13.53 4.50 -19.41
CA LEU A 461 -12.85 4.14 -20.67
C LEU A 461 -13.35 2.82 -21.26
N SER A 462 -14.23 2.11 -20.54
CA SER A 462 -14.92 0.92 -21.04
C SER A 462 -16.26 1.23 -21.70
N LEU A 463 -16.71 2.49 -21.66
CA LEU A 463 -17.91 2.95 -22.35
C LEU A 463 -17.67 3.11 -23.85
N GLU A 464 -18.74 3.29 -24.61
CA GLU A 464 -18.64 3.56 -26.03
C GLU A 464 -17.91 4.90 -26.28
N PRO A 465 -16.94 4.97 -27.22
CA PRO A 465 -16.19 6.18 -27.49
C PRO A 465 -17.03 7.41 -27.88
N SER A 466 -18.26 7.22 -28.35
CA SER A 466 -19.19 8.30 -28.70
C SER A 466 -19.75 9.04 -27.48
N THR A 467 -19.66 8.45 -26.28
CA THR A 467 -20.26 9.01 -25.06
C THR A 467 -19.45 10.21 -24.52
N PRO A 468 -20.12 11.26 -24.01
CA PRO A 468 -19.43 12.42 -23.42
C PRO A 468 -18.62 12.02 -22.17
N GLU A 469 -19.07 11.02 -21.41
CA GLU A 469 -18.38 10.49 -20.25
C GLU A 469 -17.04 9.87 -20.64
N PHE A 470 -17.01 9.11 -21.75
CA PHE A 470 -15.77 8.57 -22.30
C PHE A 470 -14.84 9.69 -22.76
N GLN A 471 -15.36 10.64 -23.55
CA GLN A 471 -14.58 11.73 -24.14
C GLN A 471 -13.92 12.63 -23.08
N SER A 472 -14.62 12.90 -21.98
CA SER A 472 -14.05 13.63 -20.85
C SER A 472 -13.00 12.79 -20.11
N ALA A 473 -13.35 11.55 -19.76
CA ALA A 473 -12.48 10.68 -18.96
C ALA A 473 -11.15 10.36 -19.67
N ILE A 474 -11.17 10.12 -20.98
CA ILE A 474 -9.94 9.79 -21.73
C ILE A 474 -8.96 10.97 -21.76
N GLN A 475 -9.43 12.21 -21.85
CA GLN A 475 -8.55 13.39 -21.84
C GLN A 475 -7.86 13.58 -20.47
N ILE A 476 -8.61 13.38 -19.39
CA ILE A 476 -8.06 13.37 -18.03
C ILE A 476 -7.02 12.25 -17.90
N CYS A 477 -7.36 11.04 -18.34
CA CYS A 477 -6.44 9.91 -18.29
C CYS A 477 -5.16 10.11 -19.13
N ILE A 478 -5.25 10.77 -20.30
CA ILE A 478 -4.07 11.14 -21.10
C ILE A 478 -3.17 12.11 -20.33
N SER A 479 -3.75 13.12 -19.68
CA SER A 479 -2.99 14.10 -18.88
C SER A 479 -2.22 13.40 -17.76
N GLU A 480 -2.90 12.58 -16.97
CA GLU A 480 -2.29 11.86 -15.85
C GLU A 480 -1.26 10.83 -16.32
N ALA A 481 -1.55 10.08 -17.39
CA ALA A 481 -0.61 9.12 -17.95
C ALA A 481 0.70 9.79 -18.40
N ARG A 482 0.62 10.99 -19.00
CA ARG A 482 1.80 11.78 -19.38
C ARG A 482 2.56 12.26 -18.14
N GLN A 483 1.87 12.67 -17.08
CA GLN A 483 2.51 13.08 -15.83
C GLN A 483 3.27 11.92 -15.20
N ILE A 484 2.67 10.73 -15.10
CA ILE A 484 3.30 9.51 -14.58
C ILE A 484 4.58 9.19 -15.33
N ILE A 485 4.52 9.11 -16.67
CA ILE A 485 5.69 8.81 -17.50
C ILE A 485 6.77 9.90 -17.34
N LYS A 486 6.39 11.17 -17.29
CA LYS A 486 7.33 12.29 -17.08
C LYS A 486 8.07 12.16 -15.75
N ILE A 487 7.35 11.90 -14.65
CA ILE A 487 7.95 11.81 -13.31
C ILE A 487 8.86 10.58 -13.20
N ILE A 488 8.42 9.43 -13.70
CA ILE A 488 9.22 8.19 -13.64
C ILE A 488 10.47 8.30 -14.50
N ARG A 489 10.38 8.91 -15.69
CA ARG A 489 11.56 9.20 -16.52
C ARG A 489 12.54 10.12 -15.80
N LYS A 490 12.05 11.19 -15.16
CA LYS A 490 12.90 12.10 -14.36
C LYS A 490 13.58 11.36 -13.21
N GLN A 491 12.85 10.55 -12.45
CA GLN A 491 13.41 9.76 -11.35
C GLN A 491 14.50 8.81 -11.85
N HIS A 492 14.22 8.05 -12.92
CA HIS A 492 15.17 7.13 -13.53
C HIS A 492 16.42 7.86 -14.04
N SER A 493 16.26 9.01 -14.73
CA SER A 493 17.40 9.79 -15.22
C SER A 493 18.25 10.39 -14.10
N ALA A 494 17.65 10.68 -12.94
CA ALA A 494 18.34 11.22 -11.78
C ALA A 494 18.97 10.11 -10.90
N GLY A 495 18.75 8.83 -11.22
CA GLY A 495 19.29 7.71 -10.45
C GLY A 495 18.58 7.46 -9.11
N TYR A 496 17.39 8.02 -8.89
CA TYR A 496 16.61 7.73 -7.69
C TYR A 496 16.05 6.30 -7.70
N ALA A 497 15.92 5.71 -6.51
CA ALA A 497 15.39 4.37 -6.35
C ALA A 497 13.89 4.30 -6.66
N LEU A 498 13.51 3.39 -7.56
CA LEU A 498 12.12 3.02 -7.83
C LEU A 498 11.65 1.96 -6.83
N PHE A 499 11.58 2.31 -5.55
CA PHE A 499 11.40 1.33 -4.49
C PHE A 499 9.99 0.76 -4.37
N TRP A 500 8.98 1.53 -4.78
CA TRP A 500 7.59 1.15 -4.63
C TRP A 500 7.15 0.26 -5.81
N PRO A 501 6.72 -0.99 -5.57
CA PRO A 501 6.33 -1.89 -6.66
C PRO A 501 5.15 -1.39 -7.49
N GLY A 502 4.28 -0.57 -6.90
CA GLY A 502 3.17 0.07 -7.60
C GLY A 502 3.61 0.98 -8.76
N TYR A 503 4.86 1.45 -8.78
CA TYR A 503 5.39 2.25 -9.89
C TYR A 503 5.41 1.49 -11.21
N LEU A 504 5.71 0.20 -11.19
CA LEU A 504 5.66 -0.63 -12.39
C LEU A 504 4.23 -0.70 -12.94
N SER A 505 3.27 -1.01 -12.07
CA SER A 505 1.85 -1.12 -12.44
C SER A 505 1.28 0.20 -12.99
N VAL A 506 1.54 1.32 -12.31
CA VAL A 506 1.02 2.63 -12.75
C VAL A 506 1.68 3.10 -14.05
N THR A 507 2.99 2.85 -14.26
CA THR A 507 3.67 3.15 -15.52
C THR A 507 3.07 2.37 -16.67
N TRP A 508 2.85 1.08 -16.46
CA TRP A 508 2.28 0.19 -17.45
C TRP A 508 0.87 0.64 -17.84
N MET A 509 0.02 0.95 -16.85
CA MET A 509 -1.33 1.46 -17.08
C MET A 509 -1.31 2.80 -17.82
N ALA A 510 -0.40 3.72 -17.47
CA ALA A 510 -0.22 4.98 -18.19
C ALA A 510 0.15 4.75 -19.67
N GLY A 511 1.07 3.82 -19.95
CA GLY A 511 1.45 3.43 -21.31
C GLY A 511 0.26 2.87 -22.11
N ILE A 512 -0.54 1.99 -21.50
CA ILE A 512 -1.74 1.41 -22.12
C ILE A 512 -2.79 2.48 -22.42
N VAL A 513 -3.02 3.43 -21.52
CA VAL A 513 -3.93 4.56 -21.73
C VAL A 513 -3.50 5.37 -22.95
N LEU A 514 -2.21 5.71 -23.06
CA LEU A 514 -1.70 6.46 -24.22
C LEU A 514 -1.77 5.68 -25.52
N ALA A 515 -1.47 4.38 -25.49
CA ALA A 515 -1.60 3.52 -26.66
C ALA A 515 -3.06 3.46 -27.13
N PHE A 516 -4.01 3.31 -26.20
CA PHE A 516 -5.44 3.31 -26.51
C PHE A 516 -5.91 4.66 -27.08
N ALA A 517 -5.45 5.77 -26.50
CA ALA A 517 -5.75 7.11 -27.01
C ALA A 517 -5.22 7.34 -28.43
N CYS A 518 -4.01 6.84 -28.75
CA CYS A 518 -3.46 6.89 -30.11
C CYS A 518 -4.30 6.06 -31.08
N GLN A 519 -4.81 4.91 -30.62
CA GLN A 519 -5.61 4.02 -31.44
C GLN A 519 -7.01 4.57 -31.76
N LEU A 520 -7.53 5.47 -30.92
CA LEU A 520 -8.82 6.15 -31.08
C LEU A 520 -8.72 7.54 -31.76
N PRO A 521 -7.65 7.80 -32.52
CA PRO A 521 -7.17 9.14 -32.89
C PRO A 521 -7.36 10.31 -31.89
N LEU A 522 -7.42 10.05 -30.57
CA LEU A 522 -7.62 11.10 -29.55
C LEU A 522 -6.30 11.68 -29.01
N TYR A 523 -5.18 11.04 -29.35
CA TYR A 523 -3.83 11.50 -29.04
C TYR A 523 -2.92 11.29 -30.26
N SER A 524 -2.02 12.24 -30.51
CA SER A 524 -1.10 12.17 -31.66
C SER A 524 -0.17 10.97 -31.55
N ALA A 525 -0.15 10.13 -32.59
CA ALA A 525 0.74 8.97 -32.66
C ALA A 525 2.23 9.35 -32.55
N ASP A 526 2.63 10.50 -33.10
CA ASP A 526 4.01 10.99 -32.99
C ASP A 526 4.38 11.38 -31.56
N LYS A 527 3.42 11.92 -30.81
CA LYS A 527 3.59 12.19 -29.38
C LYS A 527 3.55 10.91 -28.55
N GLY A 528 2.78 9.90 -28.97
CA GLY A 528 2.69 8.60 -28.30
C GLY A 528 3.92 7.72 -28.48
N LYS A 529 4.67 7.88 -29.59
CA LYS A 529 5.94 7.17 -29.83
C LYS A 529 7.10 7.64 -28.95
N ARG A 530 7.03 8.86 -28.40
CA ARG A 530 8.10 9.50 -27.61
C ARG A 530 7.89 9.26 -26.13
#